data_AF-A0A955DK96-F1
#
_entry.id   AF-A0A955DK96-F1
#
_cell.length_a   1.000
_cell.length_b   1.000
_cell.length_c   1.000
_cell.angle_alpha   90.00
_cell.angle_beta   90.00
_cell.angle_gamma   90.00
#
_symmetry.space_group_name_H-M   'P 1'
#
loop_
_entity.id
_entity.type
_entity.pdbx_description
1 polymer ?
#
loop_
_entity_poly.entity_id
_entity_poly.type
_entity_poly.pdbx_seq_one_letter_code
_entity_poly.pdbx_strand_id
1 'polypeptide(L)'
;MALPTDLREEAEATGLRLAACVRHAIETVVGAEPTSHDLSFALNLDGVIAKRIVKMIRPNMTGAEALTKAPSASNLRLFADRCAQAGALSPLDLGALRDAIRRFEGLIRRAGPSKGALTTMLREGAATSQASVAVRPIMQIRADGAIRSLDDAYAEPWGVWRELNLLASDADFDVLLAAEASRIACWSGHPGKGMFERSPESWSAGAMERLCDMCTELAPRLRDAGKTLLLRPHARHVLCDAARCASFIRDRARPNNWPIGLALDPAALIEQDMQGDIEDHITRILESLGGLCACVMLPASLDDAERAQVEALMPAPIPFITTG
;
A
#
# COMPACT_ATOMS: atom_id res chain seq x y z
N MET A 1 -14.06 20.79 11.12
CA MET A 1 -12.88 20.65 11.99
C MET A 1 -12.27 19.27 11.73
N ALA A 2 -11.02 19.20 11.28
CA ALA A 2 -10.37 17.92 11.02
C ALA A 2 -10.20 17.08 12.31
N LEU A 3 -10.21 15.74 12.16
CA LEU A 3 -9.84 14.84 13.26
C LEU A 3 -8.37 15.08 13.66
N PRO A 4 -8.07 15.16 14.98
CA PRO A 4 -6.70 15.05 15.51
C PRO A 4 -5.99 13.80 14.97
N THR A 5 -4.67 13.87 14.79
CA THR A 5 -3.87 12.81 14.16
C THR A 5 -3.97 11.47 14.91
N ASP A 6 -3.87 11.49 16.23
CA ASP A 6 -4.02 10.31 17.10
C ASP A 6 -5.39 9.65 16.93
N LEU A 7 -6.45 10.46 16.90
CA LEU A 7 -7.82 9.98 16.73
C LEU A 7 -8.06 9.48 15.30
N ARG A 8 -7.30 9.97 14.30
CA ARG A 8 -7.34 9.50 12.92
C ARG A 8 -6.70 8.13 12.76
N GLU A 9 -5.53 7.89 13.36
CA GLU A 9 -4.88 6.58 13.38
C GLU A 9 -5.77 5.53 14.07
N GLU A 10 -6.38 5.91 15.19
CA GLU A 10 -7.34 5.05 15.89
C GLU A 10 -8.59 4.78 15.06
N ALA A 11 -9.09 5.77 14.31
CA ALA A 11 -10.20 5.60 13.38
C ALA A 11 -9.85 4.63 12.24
N GLU A 12 -8.62 4.70 11.73
CA GLU A 12 -8.12 3.78 10.71
C GLU A 12 -8.06 2.34 11.25
N ALA A 13 -7.41 2.13 12.38
CA ALA A 13 -7.32 0.81 13.02
C ALA A 13 -8.70 0.24 13.38
N THR A 14 -9.60 1.07 13.91
CA THR A 14 -10.96 0.66 14.29
C THR A 14 -11.80 0.33 13.07
N GLY A 15 -11.68 1.10 12.00
CA GLY A 15 -12.38 0.85 10.74
C GLY A 15 -11.98 -0.46 10.08
N LEU A 16 -10.67 -0.72 9.99
CA LEU A 16 -10.14 -1.98 9.44
C LEU A 16 -10.61 -3.18 10.26
N ARG A 17 -10.51 -3.10 11.59
CA ARG A 17 -10.97 -4.17 12.49
C ARG A 17 -12.47 -4.42 12.37
N LEU A 18 -13.28 -3.35 12.36
CA LEU A 18 -14.73 -3.48 12.23
C LEU A 18 -15.11 -4.09 10.88
N ALA A 19 -14.49 -3.65 9.78
CA ALA A 19 -14.74 -4.20 8.46
C ALA A 19 -14.37 -5.70 8.38
N ALA A 20 -13.24 -6.10 8.97
CA ALA A 20 -12.82 -7.50 9.02
C ALA A 20 -13.82 -8.38 9.81
N CYS A 21 -14.24 -7.95 11.01
CA CYS A 21 -15.22 -8.69 11.81
C CYS A 21 -16.58 -8.79 11.10
N VAL A 22 -17.03 -7.71 10.45
CA VAL A 22 -18.28 -7.69 9.69
C VAL A 22 -18.19 -8.60 8.47
N ARG A 23 -17.07 -8.59 7.73
CA ARG A 23 -16.84 -9.47 6.58
C ARG A 23 -16.93 -10.93 7.00
N HIS A 24 -16.15 -11.34 8.00
CA HIS A 24 -16.15 -12.71 8.53
C HIS A 24 -17.56 -13.16 8.93
N ALA A 25 -18.31 -12.29 9.61
CA ALA A 25 -19.67 -12.58 10.00
C ALA A 25 -20.61 -12.78 8.81
N ILE A 26 -20.48 -11.98 7.77
CA ILE A 26 -21.31 -12.14 6.57
C ILE A 26 -20.92 -13.42 5.81
N GLU A 27 -19.61 -13.66 5.62
CA GLU A 27 -19.11 -14.86 4.92
C GLU A 27 -19.59 -16.14 5.61
N THR A 28 -19.69 -16.13 6.94
CA THR A 28 -20.20 -17.28 7.69
C THR A 28 -21.72 -17.46 7.55
N VAL A 29 -22.48 -16.38 7.38
CA VAL A 29 -23.95 -16.42 7.28
C VAL A 29 -24.42 -16.74 5.86
N VAL A 30 -23.85 -16.10 4.84
CA VAL A 30 -24.35 -16.16 3.45
C VAL A 30 -23.31 -16.63 2.44
N GLY A 31 -22.05 -16.87 2.85
CA GLY A 31 -20.96 -17.26 1.95
C GLY A 31 -20.17 -16.09 1.35
N ALA A 32 -19.28 -16.41 0.42
CA ALA A 32 -18.45 -15.44 -0.28
C ALA A 32 -19.30 -14.55 -1.21
N GLU A 33 -18.87 -13.30 -1.40
CA GLU A 33 -19.50 -12.31 -2.29
C GLU A 33 -20.99 -12.00 -2.02
N PRO A 34 -21.33 -11.62 -0.77
CA PRO A 34 -22.70 -11.38 -0.34
C PRO A 34 -23.36 -10.19 -1.07
N THR A 35 -24.57 -10.36 -1.60
CA THR A 35 -25.40 -9.22 -1.99
C THR A 35 -26.15 -8.65 -0.79
N SER A 36 -26.62 -7.40 -0.89
CA SER A 36 -27.48 -6.82 0.15
C SER A 36 -28.83 -7.55 0.28
N HIS A 37 -29.30 -8.19 -0.80
CA HIS A 37 -30.52 -8.97 -0.77
C HIS A 37 -30.32 -10.26 0.03
N ASP A 38 -29.23 -10.99 -0.22
CA ASP A 38 -28.91 -12.23 0.50
C ASP A 38 -28.78 -11.98 2.00
N LEU A 39 -28.07 -10.91 2.35
CA LEU A 39 -27.88 -10.52 3.75
C LEU A 39 -29.19 -10.09 4.42
N SER A 40 -30.03 -9.34 3.70
CA SER A 40 -31.35 -8.90 4.20
C SER A 40 -32.25 -10.10 4.48
N PHE A 41 -32.28 -11.07 3.56
CA PHE A 41 -33.06 -12.29 3.69
C PHE A 41 -32.55 -13.18 4.83
N ALA A 42 -31.25 -13.49 4.85
CA ALA A 42 -30.67 -14.42 5.81
C ALA A 42 -30.76 -13.94 7.27
N LEU A 43 -30.63 -12.63 7.51
CA LEU A 43 -30.62 -12.05 8.86
C LEU A 43 -31.90 -11.28 9.21
N ASN A 44 -32.90 -11.29 8.34
CA ASN A 44 -34.13 -10.48 8.49
C ASN A 44 -33.80 -9.01 8.86
N LEU A 45 -32.93 -8.40 8.04
CA LEU A 45 -32.50 -7.02 8.19
C LEU A 45 -33.24 -6.13 7.19
N ASP A 46 -33.50 -4.89 7.59
CA ASP A 46 -33.94 -3.86 6.66
C ASP A 46 -32.92 -3.71 5.49
N GLY A 47 -33.43 -3.59 4.27
CA GLY A 47 -32.61 -3.54 3.06
C GLY A 47 -31.61 -2.37 3.03
N VAL A 48 -31.94 -1.24 3.68
CA VAL A 48 -31.01 -0.09 3.79
C VAL A 48 -29.86 -0.42 4.74
N ILE A 49 -30.14 -1.14 5.83
CA ILE A 49 -29.11 -1.61 6.76
C ILE A 49 -28.18 -2.59 6.04
N ALA A 50 -28.74 -3.62 5.39
CA ALA A 50 -27.97 -4.63 4.68
C ALA A 50 -27.09 -4.00 3.58
N LYS A 51 -27.63 -3.06 2.80
CA LYS A 51 -26.87 -2.32 1.78
C LYS A 51 -25.69 -1.55 2.35
N ARG A 52 -25.83 -0.93 3.52
CA ARG A 52 -24.71 -0.21 4.18
C ARG A 52 -23.65 -1.16 4.72
N ILE A 53 -24.06 -2.30 5.26
CA ILE A 53 -23.16 -3.35 5.74
C ILE A 53 -22.31 -3.90 4.58
N VAL A 54 -22.92 -4.26 3.45
CA VAL A 54 -22.17 -4.71 2.26
C VAL A 54 -21.24 -3.60 1.74
N LYS A 55 -21.69 -2.34 1.75
CA LYS A 55 -20.90 -1.22 1.27
C LYS A 55 -19.64 -0.95 2.12
N MET A 56 -19.66 -1.22 3.42
CA MET A 56 -18.50 -0.96 4.29
C MET A 56 -17.42 -2.03 4.23
N ILE A 57 -17.70 -3.18 3.61
CA ILE A 57 -16.74 -4.29 3.43
C ILE A 57 -16.33 -4.45 1.97
N ARG A 58 -16.35 -3.39 1.16
CA ARG A 58 -15.79 -3.49 -0.19
C ARG A 58 -14.27 -3.72 -0.12
N PRO A 59 -13.68 -4.42 -1.10
CA PRO A 59 -12.23 -4.57 -1.16
C PRO A 59 -11.54 -3.20 -1.25
N ASN A 60 -10.29 -3.15 -0.78
CA ASN A 60 -9.41 -1.97 -0.86
C ASN A 60 -9.91 -0.71 -0.13
N MET A 61 -10.87 -0.84 0.80
CA MET A 61 -11.28 0.28 1.64
C MET A 61 -10.27 0.52 2.77
N THR A 62 -9.93 1.78 2.99
CA THR A 62 -9.29 2.24 4.24
C THR A 62 -10.25 2.08 5.42
N GLY A 63 -9.71 2.08 6.64
CA GLY A 63 -10.51 2.08 7.86
C GLY A 63 -11.43 3.31 7.95
N ALA A 64 -10.92 4.50 7.66
CA ALA A 64 -11.71 5.73 7.64
C ALA A 64 -12.89 5.67 6.64
N GLU A 65 -12.67 5.10 5.46
CA GLU A 65 -13.75 4.89 4.48
C GLU A 65 -14.77 3.88 4.98
N ALA A 66 -14.32 2.77 5.58
CA ALA A 66 -15.20 1.76 6.16
C ALA A 66 -16.12 2.39 7.22
N LEU A 67 -15.58 3.18 8.15
CA LEU A 67 -16.38 3.90 9.16
C LEU A 67 -17.35 4.91 8.53
N THR A 68 -16.92 5.60 7.48
CA THR A 68 -17.78 6.55 6.75
C THR A 68 -18.97 5.84 6.12
N LYS A 69 -18.78 4.64 5.54
CA LYS A 69 -19.87 3.86 4.92
C LYS A 69 -20.67 3.01 5.91
N ALA A 70 -20.12 2.73 7.10
CA ALA A 70 -20.77 1.93 8.12
C ALA A 70 -22.18 2.44 8.47
N PRO A 71 -23.13 1.56 8.78
CA PRO A 71 -24.40 1.96 9.37
C PRO A 71 -24.18 2.53 10.80
N SER A 72 -25.25 2.98 11.45
CA SER A 72 -25.14 3.44 12.84
C SER A 72 -24.70 2.29 13.75
N ALA A 73 -24.10 2.61 14.89
CA ALA A 73 -23.72 1.61 15.88
C ALA A 73 -24.93 0.80 16.39
N SER A 74 -26.11 1.43 16.52
CA SER A 74 -27.35 0.73 16.83
C SER A 74 -27.69 -0.36 15.81
N ASN A 75 -27.51 -0.08 14.51
CA ASN A 75 -27.78 -1.02 13.43
C ASN A 75 -26.71 -2.11 13.36
N LEU A 76 -25.47 -1.81 13.72
CA LEU A 76 -24.41 -2.83 13.85
C LEU A 76 -24.67 -3.77 15.03
N ARG A 77 -25.20 -3.27 16.15
CA ARG A 77 -25.63 -4.13 17.27
C ARG A 77 -26.78 -5.03 16.87
N LEU A 78 -27.79 -4.48 16.18
CA LEU A 78 -28.88 -5.28 15.60
C LEU A 78 -28.33 -6.37 14.68
N PHE A 79 -27.38 -6.05 13.79
CA PHE A 79 -26.70 -7.03 12.95
C PHE A 79 -26.02 -8.13 13.77
N ALA A 80 -25.22 -7.78 14.78
CA ALA A 80 -24.56 -8.76 15.65
C ALA A 80 -25.56 -9.66 16.38
N ASP A 81 -26.69 -9.12 16.84
CA ASP A 81 -27.75 -9.89 17.51
C ASP A 81 -28.48 -10.83 16.53
N ARG A 82 -28.68 -10.42 15.27
CA ARG A 82 -29.20 -11.29 14.21
C ARG A 82 -28.23 -12.43 13.88
N CYS A 83 -26.93 -12.15 13.79
CA CYS A 83 -25.92 -13.21 13.62
C CYS A 83 -25.94 -14.20 14.78
N ALA A 84 -26.11 -13.72 16.02
CA ALA A 84 -26.21 -14.58 17.19
C ALA A 84 -27.47 -15.45 17.17
N GLN A 85 -28.63 -14.88 16.81
CA GLN A 85 -29.90 -15.61 16.68
C GLN A 85 -29.87 -16.68 15.59
N ALA A 86 -29.17 -16.40 14.48
CA ALA A 86 -28.97 -17.35 13.40
C ALA A 86 -28.01 -18.50 13.77
N GLY A 87 -27.32 -18.43 14.92
CA GLY A 87 -26.30 -19.40 15.31
C GLY A 87 -25.09 -19.42 14.37
N ALA A 88 -24.89 -18.35 13.60
CA ALA A 88 -23.89 -18.32 12.53
C ALA A 88 -22.47 -18.05 13.05
N LEU A 89 -22.32 -17.47 14.24
CA LEU A 89 -21.01 -17.11 14.79
C LEU A 89 -20.67 -17.92 16.03
N SER A 90 -19.40 -18.30 16.17
CA SER A 90 -18.89 -18.81 17.44
C SER A 90 -18.99 -17.73 18.53
N PRO A 91 -19.05 -18.10 19.82
CA PRO A 91 -19.05 -17.12 20.92
C PRO A 91 -17.87 -16.15 20.87
N LEU A 92 -16.70 -16.63 20.40
CA LEU A 92 -15.49 -15.84 20.26
C LEU A 92 -15.64 -14.78 19.15
N ASP A 93 -16.11 -15.19 17.97
CA ASP A 93 -16.30 -14.29 16.82
C ASP A 93 -17.35 -13.22 17.12
N LEU A 94 -18.45 -13.61 17.77
CA LEU A 94 -19.49 -12.68 18.21
C LEU A 94 -18.93 -11.69 19.25
N GLY A 95 -18.07 -12.15 20.15
CA GLY A 95 -17.36 -11.29 21.10
C GLY A 95 -16.46 -10.27 20.42
N ALA A 96 -15.69 -10.70 19.41
CA ALA A 96 -14.82 -9.83 18.62
C ALA A 96 -15.60 -8.76 17.84
N LEU A 97 -16.72 -9.15 17.19
CA LEU A 97 -17.61 -8.23 16.49
C LEU A 97 -18.19 -7.18 17.45
N ARG A 98 -18.68 -7.59 18.61
CA ARG A 98 -19.23 -6.68 19.63
C ARG A 98 -18.19 -5.73 20.19
N ASP A 99 -16.94 -6.18 20.39
CA ASP A 99 -15.84 -5.29 20.80
C ASP A 99 -15.53 -4.24 19.73
N ALA A 100 -15.46 -4.64 18.45
CA ALA A 100 -15.23 -3.71 17.35
C ALA A 100 -16.34 -2.63 17.25
N ILE A 101 -17.61 -3.03 17.44
CA ILE A 101 -18.74 -2.10 17.48
C ILE A 101 -18.61 -1.13 18.66
N ARG A 102 -18.21 -1.61 19.85
CA ARG A 102 -18.02 -0.77 21.04
C ARG A 102 -16.90 0.26 20.84
N ARG A 103 -15.81 -0.12 20.18
CA ARG A 103 -14.71 0.81 19.82
C ARG A 103 -15.19 1.89 18.86
N PHE A 104 -15.96 1.52 17.85
CA PHE A 104 -16.57 2.49 16.93
C PHE A 104 -17.50 3.46 17.65
N GLU A 105 -18.29 3.00 18.62
CA GLU A 105 -19.09 3.89 19.49
C GLU A 105 -18.22 4.83 20.33
N GLY A 106 -17.10 4.34 20.85
CA GLY A 106 -16.11 5.15 21.55
C GLY A 106 -15.58 6.28 20.68
N LEU A 107 -15.23 5.98 19.43
CA LEU A 107 -14.81 6.97 18.44
C LEU A 107 -15.91 7.99 18.15
N ILE A 108 -17.16 7.55 17.95
CA ILE A 108 -18.29 8.47 17.71
C ILE A 108 -18.41 9.47 18.87
N ARG A 109 -18.38 8.99 20.13
CA ARG A 109 -18.49 9.84 21.32
C ARG A 109 -17.35 10.86 21.44
N ARG A 110 -16.13 10.47 21.06
CA ARG A 110 -14.95 11.35 21.12
C ARG A 110 -14.90 12.36 19.99
N ALA A 111 -15.37 11.98 18.80
CA ALA A 111 -15.39 12.86 17.64
C ALA A 111 -16.56 13.87 17.67
N GLY A 112 -17.63 13.61 18.42
CA GLY A 112 -18.70 14.59 18.61
C GLY A 112 -20.07 13.99 18.94
N PRO A 113 -21.17 14.73 18.69
CA PRO A 113 -22.50 14.31 19.12
C PRO A 113 -23.10 13.19 18.28
N SER A 114 -22.54 12.87 17.11
CA SER A 114 -23.14 11.90 16.19
C SER A 114 -22.14 11.24 15.25
N LYS A 115 -22.55 10.11 14.66
CA LYS A 115 -21.84 9.46 13.54
C LYS A 115 -21.70 10.39 12.33
N GLY A 116 -22.63 11.32 12.15
CA GLY A 116 -22.56 12.36 11.12
C GLY A 116 -21.36 13.27 11.35
N ALA A 117 -21.15 13.74 12.58
CA ALA A 117 -20.00 14.55 12.94
C ALA A 117 -18.67 13.83 12.66
N LEU A 118 -18.52 12.58 13.14
CA LEU A 118 -17.35 11.75 12.83
C LEU A 118 -17.13 11.61 11.31
N THR A 119 -18.20 11.36 10.54
CA THR A 119 -18.11 11.23 9.08
C THR A 119 -17.63 12.52 8.42
N THR A 120 -18.16 13.67 8.84
CA THR A 120 -17.74 14.98 8.32
C THR A 120 -16.26 15.22 8.60
N MET A 121 -15.81 14.99 9.83
CA MET A 121 -14.41 15.19 10.21
C MET A 121 -13.45 14.24 9.48
N LEU A 122 -13.84 12.97 9.27
CA LEU A 122 -13.06 12.01 8.48
C LEU A 122 -12.95 12.44 7.02
N ARG A 123 -14.05 12.95 6.42
CA ARG A 123 -14.05 13.45 5.05
C ARG A 123 -13.27 14.73 4.88
N GLU A 124 -13.36 15.66 5.83
CA GLU A 124 -12.57 16.88 5.82
C GLU A 124 -11.08 16.56 5.94
N GLY A 125 -10.70 15.63 6.83
CA GLY A 125 -9.33 15.12 6.92
C GLY A 125 -8.87 14.44 5.63
N ALA A 126 -9.74 13.68 4.99
CA ALA A 126 -9.48 13.10 3.68
C ALA A 126 -9.35 14.18 2.59
N ALA A 127 -10.14 15.24 2.61
CA ALA A 127 -10.06 16.34 1.65
C ALA A 127 -8.76 17.17 1.81
N THR A 128 -8.32 17.39 3.05
CA THR A 128 -7.03 18.05 3.33
C THR A 128 -5.85 17.15 2.96
N SER A 129 -5.95 15.84 3.20
CA SER A 129 -5.00 14.86 2.68
C SER A 129 -5.16 14.60 1.18
N GLN A 130 -6.28 14.97 0.55
CA GLN A 130 -6.52 14.85 -0.89
C GLN A 130 -6.04 16.07 -1.68
N ALA A 131 -6.03 17.25 -1.07
CA ALA A 131 -5.26 18.40 -1.56
C ALA A 131 -3.74 18.12 -1.54
N SER A 132 -3.32 17.07 -0.83
CA SER A 132 -2.02 16.42 -0.97
C SER A 132 -2.16 14.92 -1.27
N VAL A 133 -3.13 14.49 -2.10
CA VAL A 133 -2.91 13.21 -2.83
C VAL A 133 -1.77 13.54 -3.77
N ALA A 134 -0.54 13.41 -3.27
CA ALA A 134 0.59 13.29 -4.13
C ALA A 134 0.31 12.04 -4.96
N VAL A 135 -0.21 12.24 -6.17
CA VAL A 135 0.04 11.31 -7.28
C VAL A 135 1.51 10.93 -7.12
N ARG A 136 1.80 9.63 -6.99
CA ARG A 136 3.19 9.20 -6.83
C ARG A 136 3.96 9.84 -7.97
N PRO A 137 5.05 10.56 -7.66
CA PRO A 137 5.68 11.36 -8.68
C PRO A 137 6.16 10.38 -9.76
N ILE A 138 5.78 10.66 -11.00
CA ILE A 138 6.28 9.94 -12.15
C ILE A 138 7.66 10.50 -12.42
N MET A 139 8.66 9.64 -12.29
CA MET A 139 10.06 10.03 -12.30
C MET A 139 10.77 9.47 -13.53
N GLN A 140 11.84 10.14 -13.88
CA GLN A 140 12.75 9.70 -14.92
C GLN A 140 14.19 9.77 -14.42
N ILE A 141 14.96 8.72 -14.72
CA ILE A 141 16.42 8.75 -14.59
C ILE A 141 16.99 9.49 -15.82
N ARG A 142 17.72 10.56 -15.59
CA ARG A 142 18.38 11.36 -16.63
C ARG A 142 19.80 10.83 -16.89
N ALA A 143 20.43 11.27 -17.98
CA ALA A 143 21.77 10.83 -18.38
C ALA A 143 22.86 11.20 -17.35
N ASP A 144 22.65 12.25 -16.55
CA ASP A 144 23.49 12.64 -15.43
C ASP A 144 23.26 11.78 -14.16
N GLY A 145 22.38 10.79 -14.23
CA GLY A 145 21.98 9.94 -13.11
C GLY A 145 21.00 10.61 -12.16
N ALA A 146 20.58 11.86 -12.36
CA ALA A 146 19.58 12.48 -11.51
C ALA A 146 18.17 11.94 -11.78
N ILE A 147 17.39 11.77 -10.72
CA ILE A 147 15.99 11.36 -10.77
C ILE A 147 15.15 12.63 -10.66
N ARG A 148 14.44 12.98 -11.74
CA ARG A 148 13.61 14.19 -11.82
C ARG A 148 12.17 13.84 -12.15
N SER A 149 11.25 14.73 -11.79
CA SER A 149 9.86 14.61 -12.24
C SER A 149 9.80 14.62 -13.77
N LEU A 150 8.88 13.83 -14.33
CA LEU A 150 8.61 13.85 -15.76
C LEU A 150 7.90 15.14 -16.19
N ASP A 151 7.22 15.82 -15.26
CA ASP A 151 6.57 17.13 -15.48
C ASP A 151 7.55 18.31 -15.50
N ASP A 152 8.68 18.17 -14.81
CA ASP A 152 9.66 19.25 -14.67
C ASP A 152 11.08 18.72 -14.77
N ALA A 153 11.59 18.71 -16.00
CA ALA A 153 12.92 18.24 -16.33
C ALA A 153 14.05 19.12 -15.75
N TYR A 154 13.73 20.38 -15.40
CA TYR A 154 14.70 21.37 -14.94
C TYR A 154 14.64 21.61 -13.43
N ALA A 155 13.67 21.01 -12.74
CA ALA A 155 13.62 20.98 -11.28
C ALA A 155 14.90 20.40 -10.66
N GLU A 156 15.12 20.76 -9.40
CA GLU A 156 16.12 20.12 -8.57
C GLU A 156 15.90 18.59 -8.55
N PRO A 157 16.98 17.79 -8.58
CA PRO A 157 16.87 16.33 -8.48
C PRO A 157 16.11 15.90 -7.22
N TRP A 158 15.05 15.11 -7.40
CA TRP A 158 14.32 14.50 -6.30
C TRP A 158 15.13 13.39 -5.61
N GLY A 159 16.01 12.76 -6.39
CA GLY A 159 16.93 11.72 -5.95
C GLY A 159 18.02 11.49 -6.98
N VAL A 160 18.84 10.47 -6.75
CA VAL A 160 19.92 10.09 -7.66
C VAL A 160 19.95 8.59 -7.91
N TRP A 161 20.22 8.20 -9.15
CA TRP A 161 20.45 6.84 -9.57
C TRP A 161 21.91 6.45 -9.37
N ARG A 162 22.13 5.23 -8.88
CA ARG A 162 23.44 4.60 -8.77
C ARG A 162 23.35 3.22 -9.40
N GLU A 163 24.21 2.98 -10.38
CA GLU A 163 24.35 1.68 -11.02
C GLU A 163 25.12 0.72 -10.09
N LEU A 164 24.49 0.39 -8.96
CA LEU A 164 25.03 -0.47 -7.92
C LEU A 164 24.25 -1.79 -7.88
N ASN A 165 24.99 -2.90 -7.84
CA ASN A 165 24.46 -4.20 -7.50
C ASN A 165 24.64 -4.45 -5.99
N LEU A 166 23.56 -4.38 -5.21
CA LEU A 166 23.63 -4.55 -3.75
C LEU A 166 24.14 -5.92 -3.28
N LEU A 167 24.13 -6.93 -4.14
CA LEU A 167 24.61 -8.28 -3.82
C LEU A 167 25.99 -8.59 -4.41
N ALA A 168 26.62 -7.62 -5.08
CA ALA A 168 27.99 -7.80 -5.52
C ALA A 168 28.93 -7.81 -4.32
N SER A 169 29.97 -8.66 -4.35
CA SER A 169 30.94 -8.78 -3.27
C SER A 169 31.78 -7.52 -3.06
N ASP A 170 31.87 -6.69 -4.09
CA ASP A 170 32.60 -5.42 -4.15
C ASP A 170 31.66 -4.19 -4.08
N ALA A 171 30.41 -4.38 -3.63
CA ALA A 171 29.47 -3.28 -3.49
C ALA A 171 29.98 -2.23 -2.49
N ASP A 172 30.27 -1.03 -2.99
CA ASP A 172 30.67 0.10 -2.16
C ASP A 172 29.44 0.88 -1.68
N PHE A 173 29.06 0.66 -0.42
CA PHE A 173 27.93 1.36 0.20
C PHE A 173 28.26 2.79 0.64
N ASP A 174 29.54 3.14 0.77
CA ASP A 174 29.93 4.50 1.13
C ASP A 174 29.60 5.47 0.00
N VAL A 175 29.60 5.00 -1.26
CA VAL A 175 29.11 5.76 -2.42
C VAL A 175 27.63 6.13 -2.29
N LEU A 176 26.81 5.27 -1.66
CA LEU A 176 25.40 5.61 -1.39
C LEU A 176 25.34 6.72 -0.33
N LEU A 177 26.10 6.58 0.76
CA LEU A 177 26.07 7.53 1.86
C LEU A 177 26.72 8.89 1.51
N ALA A 178 27.67 8.91 0.59
CA ALA A 178 28.32 10.11 0.10
C ALA A 178 27.49 10.91 -0.92
N ALA A 179 26.41 10.34 -1.45
CA ALA A 179 25.56 11.06 -2.40
C ALA A 179 24.98 12.33 -1.77
N GLU A 180 24.95 13.45 -2.49
CA GLU A 180 24.36 14.69 -1.96
C GLU A 180 22.83 14.57 -1.79
N ALA A 181 22.18 13.80 -2.66
CA ALA A 181 20.74 13.58 -2.61
C ALA A 181 20.30 12.80 -1.36
N SER A 182 19.13 13.15 -0.82
CA SER A 182 18.48 12.43 0.28
C SER A 182 17.81 11.13 -0.16
N ARG A 183 17.52 10.97 -1.46
CA ARG A 183 16.97 9.75 -2.04
C ARG A 183 17.92 9.17 -3.06
N ILE A 184 18.21 7.88 -2.91
CA ILE A 184 19.13 7.17 -3.80
C ILE A 184 18.40 5.95 -4.32
N ALA A 185 18.36 5.76 -5.63
CA ALA A 185 17.85 4.55 -6.23
C ALA A 185 18.99 3.69 -6.79
N CYS A 186 18.91 2.38 -6.59
CA CYS A 186 19.81 1.42 -7.19
C CYS A 186 19.07 0.11 -7.47
N TRP A 187 19.74 -0.86 -8.08
CA TRP A 187 19.14 -2.15 -8.31
C TRP A 187 18.98 -2.95 -7.01
N SER A 188 17.94 -3.79 -6.93
CA SER A 188 17.74 -4.74 -5.83
C SER A 188 18.79 -5.86 -5.72
N GLY A 189 19.77 -5.87 -6.63
CA GLY A 189 20.89 -6.80 -6.63
C GLY A 189 20.68 -8.08 -7.44
N HIS A 190 21.78 -8.62 -7.94
CA HIS A 190 21.87 -9.81 -8.78
C HIS A 190 23.04 -10.69 -8.30
N PRO A 191 22.83 -12.01 -8.07
CA PRO A 191 23.87 -12.88 -7.52
C PRO A 191 24.86 -13.44 -8.56
N GLY A 192 24.54 -13.36 -9.86
CA GLY A 192 25.44 -13.82 -10.93
C GLY A 192 26.54 -12.82 -11.29
N LYS A 193 27.34 -13.17 -12.31
CA LYS A 193 28.53 -12.40 -12.71
C LYS A 193 28.15 -11.15 -13.51
N GLY A 194 27.19 -11.25 -14.42
CA GLY A 194 26.67 -10.10 -15.16
C GLY A 194 25.38 -9.58 -14.56
N MET A 195 25.26 -8.25 -14.43
CA MET A 195 24.11 -7.58 -13.79
C MET A 195 22.74 -8.00 -14.35
N PHE A 196 22.67 -8.39 -15.63
CA PHE A 196 21.43 -8.76 -16.32
C PHE A 196 21.42 -10.20 -16.86
N GLU A 197 22.37 -11.03 -16.44
CA GLU A 197 22.39 -12.44 -16.83
C GLU A 197 21.22 -13.19 -16.20
N ARG A 198 20.72 -14.23 -16.88
CA ARG A 198 19.75 -15.15 -16.26
C ARG A 198 20.48 -15.96 -15.21
N SER A 199 20.09 -15.79 -13.94
CA SER A 199 20.57 -16.63 -12.85
C SER A 199 19.39 -17.22 -12.07
N PRO A 200 19.25 -18.56 -12.03
CA PRO A 200 18.25 -19.22 -11.19
C PRO A 200 18.35 -18.81 -9.71
N GLU A 201 19.55 -18.43 -9.28
CA GLU A 201 19.81 -18.01 -7.91
C GLU A 201 19.06 -16.73 -7.54
N SER A 202 18.76 -15.84 -8.49
CA SER A 202 17.94 -14.64 -8.23
C SER A 202 16.56 -15.00 -7.64
N TRP A 203 16.02 -16.17 -7.99
CA TRP A 203 14.73 -16.68 -7.50
C TRP A 203 14.83 -17.46 -6.19
N SER A 204 16.03 -17.74 -5.71
CA SER A 204 16.22 -18.52 -4.49
C SER A 204 15.82 -17.74 -3.23
N ALA A 205 15.41 -18.47 -2.20
CA ALA A 205 15.22 -17.92 -0.86
C ALA A 205 16.52 -17.29 -0.33
N GLY A 206 17.67 -17.93 -0.56
CA GLY A 206 18.97 -17.43 -0.12
C GLY A 206 19.34 -16.07 -0.72
N ALA A 207 19.00 -15.80 -1.98
CA ALA A 207 19.22 -14.46 -2.55
C ALA A 207 18.33 -13.39 -1.92
N MET A 208 17.09 -13.73 -1.58
CA MET A 208 16.19 -12.83 -0.84
C MET A 208 16.69 -12.58 0.58
N GLU A 209 17.15 -13.62 1.28
CA GLU A 209 17.74 -13.51 2.62
C GLU A 209 18.96 -12.60 2.61
N ARG A 210 19.89 -12.76 1.65
CA ARG A 210 21.05 -11.86 1.51
C ARG A 210 20.66 -10.41 1.26
N LEU A 211 19.67 -10.15 0.39
CA LEU A 211 19.17 -8.78 0.17
C LEU A 211 18.58 -8.21 1.46
N CYS A 212 17.81 -9.03 2.17
CA CYS A 212 17.20 -8.68 3.44
C CYS A 212 18.21 -8.34 4.52
N ASP A 213 19.27 -9.14 4.66
CA ASP A 213 20.35 -8.93 5.61
C ASP A 213 21.10 -7.64 5.28
N MET A 214 21.43 -7.44 4.01
CA MET A 214 22.07 -6.21 3.52
C MET A 214 21.23 -4.97 3.83
N CYS A 215 19.91 -5.01 3.57
CA CYS A 215 19.01 -3.92 3.89
C CYS A 215 18.93 -3.66 5.40
N THR A 216 19.01 -4.70 6.23
CA THR A 216 19.03 -4.60 7.70
C THR A 216 20.28 -3.89 8.19
N GLU A 217 21.42 -4.23 7.61
CA GLU A 217 22.71 -3.60 7.92
C GLU A 217 22.74 -2.13 7.48
N LEU A 218 22.21 -1.81 6.30
CA LEU A 218 22.21 -0.44 5.76
C LEU A 218 21.21 0.49 6.43
N ALA A 219 20.06 -0.03 6.88
CA ALA A 219 18.98 0.79 7.44
C ALA A 219 19.42 1.78 8.55
N PRO A 220 20.19 1.41 9.59
CA PRO A 220 20.67 2.37 10.58
C PRO A 220 21.55 3.47 9.95
N ARG A 221 22.48 3.10 9.07
CA ARG A 221 23.40 4.04 8.40
C ARG A 221 22.64 5.06 7.53
N LEU A 222 21.63 4.59 6.81
CA LEU A 222 20.74 5.44 6.01
C LEU A 222 19.97 6.43 6.88
N ARG A 223 19.41 5.97 8.01
CA ARG A 223 18.71 6.86 8.96
C ARG A 223 19.63 7.93 9.54
N ASP A 224 20.81 7.53 10.01
CA ASP A 224 21.78 8.46 10.61
C ASP A 224 22.23 9.53 9.60
N ALA A 225 22.29 9.17 8.32
CA ALA A 225 22.60 10.08 7.21
C ALA A 225 21.40 10.87 6.68
N GLY A 226 20.18 10.65 7.20
CA GLY A 226 18.95 11.27 6.67
C GLY A 226 18.63 10.87 5.23
N LYS A 227 18.94 9.62 4.85
CA LYS A 227 18.83 9.10 3.49
C LYS A 227 17.76 8.01 3.38
N THR A 228 17.17 7.93 2.18
CA THR A 228 16.26 6.85 1.78
C THR A 228 16.86 6.09 0.59
N LEU A 229 16.92 4.77 0.70
CA LEU A 229 17.31 3.88 -0.40
C LEU A 229 16.06 3.38 -1.13
N LEU A 230 16.05 3.45 -2.45
CA LEU A 230 14.96 2.98 -3.30
C LEU A 230 15.47 1.84 -4.18
N LEU A 231 14.96 0.64 -3.95
CA LEU A 231 15.32 -0.51 -4.77
C LEU A 231 14.48 -0.47 -6.05
N ARG A 232 15.14 -0.45 -7.20
CA ARG A 232 14.52 -0.63 -8.51
C ARG A 232 14.39 -2.14 -8.79
N PRO A 233 13.16 -2.67 -8.87
CA PRO A 233 12.93 -4.05 -9.28
C PRO A 233 13.37 -4.28 -10.73
N HIS A 234 13.75 -5.51 -11.06
CA HIS A 234 14.08 -5.93 -12.42
C HIS A 234 13.94 -7.45 -12.53
N ALA A 235 13.44 -7.97 -13.66
CA ALA A 235 13.16 -9.40 -13.84
C ALA A 235 14.37 -10.33 -13.64
N ARG A 236 15.59 -9.79 -13.79
CA ARG A 236 16.88 -10.50 -13.56
C ARG A 236 17.43 -10.41 -12.14
N HIS A 237 16.85 -9.57 -11.29
CA HIS A 237 17.35 -9.28 -9.94
C HIS A 237 16.55 -10.03 -8.87
N VAL A 238 16.90 -9.86 -7.60
CA VAL A 238 16.20 -10.52 -6.49
C VAL A 238 14.74 -10.06 -6.38
N LEU A 239 14.47 -8.78 -6.58
CA LEU A 239 13.11 -8.26 -6.72
C LEU A 239 12.67 -8.35 -8.19
N CYS A 240 12.33 -9.57 -8.62
CA CYS A 240 12.03 -9.91 -10.02
C CYS A 240 10.56 -9.91 -10.42
N ASP A 241 9.64 -9.82 -9.47
CA ASP A 241 8.20 -9.88 -9.74
C ASP A 241 7.39 -9.11 -8.69
N ALA A 242 6.12 -8.87 -8.99
CA ALA A 242 5.23 -8.10 -8.13
C ALA A 242 5.00 -8.75 -6.76
N ALA A 243 4.89 -10.08 -6.69
CA ALA A 243 4.62 -10.77 -5.44
C ALA A 243 5.80 -10.65 -4.46
N ARG A 244 7.04 -10.85 -4.95
CA ARG A 244 8.27 -10.71 -4.15
C ARG A 244 8.51 -9.28 -3.72
N CYS A 245 8.29 -8.30 -4.61
CA CYS A 245 8.34 -6.88 -4.25
C CYS A 245 7.34 -6.53 -3.13
N ALA A 246 6.11 -7.01 -3.26
CA ALA A 246 5.06 -6.74 -2.27
C ALA A 246 5.35 -7.40 -0.92
N SER A 247 5.84 -8.65 -0.90
CA SER A 247 6.26 -9.33 0.34
C SER A 247 7.39 -8.56 1.01
N PHE A 248 8.46 -8.24 0.27
CA PHE A 248 9.62 -7.52 0.79
C PHE A 248 9.22 -6.22 1.50
N ILE A 249 8.33 -5.41 0.88
CA ILE A 249 7.86 -4.17 1.49
C ILE A 249 6.93 -4.42 2.67
N ARG A 250 5.94 -5.33 2.55
CA ARG A 250 4.95 -5.55 3.63
C ARG A 250 5.57 -6.14 4.89
N ASP A 251 6.55 -7.01 4.74
CA ASP A 251 7.23 -7.67 5.85
C ASP A 251 8.14 -6.70 6.62
N ARG A 252 8.63 -5.63 5.96
CA ARG A 252 9.67 -4.74 6.51
C ARG A 252 9.31 -3.26 6.62
N ALA A 253 8.20 -2.81 6.06
CA ALA A 253 7.71 -1.43 6.23
C ALA A 253 6.98 -1.20 7.56
N ARG A 254 6.73 -2.26 8.34
CA ARG A 254 5.99 -2.17 9.62
C ARG A 254 6.76 -1.66 10.84
N PRO A 255 8.11 -1.70 10.93
CA PRO A 255 8.83 -0.89 11.89
C PRO A 255 8.79 0.57 11.40
N ASN A 256 8.07 1.43 12.14
CA ASN A 256 8.00 2.87 11.87
C ASN A 256 9.43 3.42 11.71
N ASN A 257 9.75 3.94 10.52
CA ASN A 257 11.06 4.47 10.12
C ASN A 257 12.05 3.51 9.41
N TRP A 258 11.55 2.60 8.57
CA TRP A 258 12.39 1.84 7.63
C TRP A 258 12.78 2.71 6.41
N PRO A 259 14.07 3.08 6.21
CA PRO A 259 14.49 4.03 5.19
C PRO A 259 14.71 3.39 3.81
N ILE A 260 14.00 2.30 3.51
CA ILE A 260 14.17 1.55 2.26
C ILE A 260 12.79 1.33 1.61
N GLY A 261 12.66 1.70 0.35
CA GLY A 261 11.44 1.59 -0.44
C GLY A 261 11.69 1.05 -1.85
N LEU A 262 10.66 1.14 -2.70
CA LEU A 262 10.75 0.78 -4.11
C LEU A 262 10.73 2.02 -5.02
N ALA A 263 11.57 2.00 -6.04
CA ALA A 263 11.42 2.81 -7.24
C ALA A 263 10.89 1.90 -8.35
N LEU A 264 9.57 1.86 -8.55
CA LEU A 264 8.94 0.89 -9.44
C LEU A 264 9.18 1.27 -10.89
N ASP A 265 9.88 0.45 -11.64
CA ASP A 265 9.89 0.48 -13.10
C ASP A 265 9.10 -0.74 -13.60
N PRO A 266 7.85 -0.57 -14.06
CA PRO A 266 7.05 -1.70 -14.52
C PRO A 266 7.67 -2.39 -15.73
N ALA A 267 8.32 -1.63 -16.63
CA ALA A 267 8.92 -2.18 -17.85
C ALA A 267 10.14 -3.05 -17.53
N ALA A 268 10.91 -2.72 -16.49
CA ALA A 268 12.03 -3.53 -16.01
C ALA A 268 11.62 -4.92 -15.49
N LEU A 269 10.34 -5.13 -15.19
CA LEU A 269 9.79 -6.42 -14.74
C LEU A 269 9.22 -7.26 -15.89
N ILE A 270 9.17 -6.73 -17.10
CA ILE A 270 8.63 -7.44 -18.28
C ILE A 270 9.74 -8.26 -18.95
N GLU A 271 9.52 -9.56 -19.06
CA GLU A 271 10.38 -10.47 -19.83
C GLU A 271 10.01 -10.48 -21.32
N GLN A 272 10.90 -11.01 -22.15
CA GLN A 272 10.69 -11.06 -23.61
C GLN A 272 9.47 -11.91 -24.01
N ASP A 273 9.16 -12.96 -23.25
CA ASP A 273 8.00 -13.83 -23.48
C ASP A 273 6.67 -13.19 -23.04
N MET A 274 6.70 -12.15 -22.21
CA MET A 274 5.52 -11.39 -21.75
C MET A 274 5.07 -10.30 -22.74
N GLN A 275 5.82 -10.08 -23.83
CA GLN A 275 5.56 -9.01 -24.79
C GLN A 275 4.18 -9.12 -25.47
N GLY A 276 3.64 -10.34 -25.60
CA GLY A 276 2.32 -10.57 -26.20
C GLY A 276 1.16 -10.00 -25.36
N ASP A 277 1.33 -9.91 -24.05
CA ASP A 277 0.31 -9.49 -23.08
C ASP A 277 0.81 -8.33 -22.19
N ILE A 278 1.70 -7.48 -22.74
CA ILE A 278 2.44 -6.47 -21.97
C ILE A 278 1.52 -5.51 -21.19
N GLU A 279 0.39 -5.10 -21.77
CA GLU A 279 -0.55 -4.18 -21.14
C GLU A 279 -1.19 -4.77 -19.87
N ASP A 280 -1.62 -6.03 -19.94
CA ASP A 280 -2.19 -6.75 -18.80
C ASP A 280 -1.13 -6.98 -17.70
N HIS A 281 0.10 -7.30 -18.09
CA HIS A 281 1.20 -7.42 -17.14
C HIS A 281 1.53 -6.10 -16.43
N ILE A 282 1.69 -5.00 -17.17
CA ILE A 282 1.96 -3.68 -16.58
C ILE A 282 0.81 -3.25 -15.67
N THR A 283 -0.44 -3.46 -16.10
CA THR A 283 -1.64 -3.14 -15.30
C THR A 283 -1.59 -3.86 -13.95
N ARG A 284 -1.38 -5.18 -13.95
CA ARG A 284 -1.31 -5.97 -12.72
C ARG A 284 -0.14 -5.57 -11.81
N ILE A 285 1.00 -5.21 -12.40
CA ILE A 285 2.17 -4.72 -11.66
C ILE A 285 1.83 -3.40 -10.96
N LEU A 286 1.24 -2.43 -11.67
CA LEU A 286 0.85 -1.14 -11.12
C LEU A 286 -0.22 -1.27 -10.04
N GLU A 287 -1.24 -2.09 -10.26
CA GLU A 287 -2.28 -2.38 -9.26
C GLU A 287 -1.68 -3.01 -7.99
N SER A 288 -0.71 -3.90 -8.15
CA SER A 288 -0.09 -4.62 -7.03
C SER A 288 0.90 -3.77 -6.24
N LEU A 289 1.69 -2.93 -6.93
CA LEU A 289 2.87 -2.26 -6.37
C LEU A 289 2.79 -0.74 -6.32
N GLY A 290 1.93 -0.08 -7.10
CA GLY A 290 1.92 1.37 -7.21
C GLY A 290 1.69 2.06 -5.86
N GLY A 291 0.85 1.46 -5.00
CA GLY A 291 0.57 1.96 -3.65
C GLY A 291 1.70 1.70 -2.66
N LEU A 292 2.56 0.72 -2.95
CA LEU A 292 3.68 0.27 -2.11
C LEU A 292 5.01 0.95 -2.47
N CYS A 293 5.14 1.49 -3.68
CA CYS A 293 6.37 2.16 -4.12
C CYS A 293 6.42 3.63 -3.70
N ALA A 294 7.62 4.20 -3.66
CA ALA A 294 7.85 5.62 -3.38
C ALA A 294 7.69 6.50 -4.64
N CYS A 295 8.02 5.94 -5.82
CA CYS A 295 7.84 6.56 -7.12
C CYS A 295 7.69 5.49 -8.21
N VAL A 296 7.08 5.88 -9.34
CA VAL A 296 7.10 5.09 -10.58
C VAL A 296 8.12 5.71 -11.53
N MET A 297 9.02 4.88 -12.04
CA MET A 297 10.02 5.25 -13.03
C MET A 297 9.53 4.86 -14.41
N LEU A 298 9.51 5.82 -15.32
CA LEU A 298 9.10 5.62 -16.70
C LEU A 298 10.24 6.01 -17.66
N PRO A 299 10.29 5.40 -18.86
CA PRO A 299 11.24 5.81 -19.89
C PRO A 299 10.99 7.26 -20.32
N ALA A 300 12.02 7.86 -20.91
CA ALA A 300 12.05 9.27 -21.31
C ALA A 300 10.99 9.70 -22.34
N SER A 301 10.40 8.73 -23.04
CA SER A 301 9.74 8.95 -24.32
C SER A 301 8.24 8.69 -24.30
N LEU A 302 7.59 8.74 -23.14
CA LEU A 302 6.13 8.58 -23.07
C LEU A 302 5.41 9.82 -23.58
N ASP A 303 4.30 9.61 -24.27
CA ASP A 303 3.36 10.68 -24.59
C ASP A 303 2.37 10.97 -23.44
N ASP A 304 1.56 12.03 -23.60
CA ASP A 304 0.60 12.46 -22.57
C ASP A 304 -0.50 11.43 -22.31
N ALA A 305 -0.88 10.63 -23.31
CA ALA A 305 -1.93 9.63 -23.18
C ALA A 305 -1.43 8.40 -22.40
N GLU A 306 -0.22 7.94 -22.72
CA GLU A 306 0.46 6.86 -21.99
C GLU A 306 0.70 7.25 -20.52
N ARG A 307 1.07 8.52 -20.26
CA ARG A 307 1.21 9.03 -18.90
C ARG A 307 -0.11 8.99 -18.14
N ALA A 308 -1.20 9.51 -18.73
CA ALA A 308 -2.51 9.53 -18.09
C ALA A 308 -3.02 8.11 -17.77
N GLN A 309 -2.72 7.12 -18.62
CA GLN A 309 -3.04 5.72 -18.37
C GLN A 309 -2.29 5.18 -17.15
N VAL A 310 -0.98 5.45 -17.03
CA VAL A 310 -0.19 5.04 -15.86
C VAL A 310 -0.76 5.66 -14.58
N GLU A 311 -1.07 6.95 -14.59
CA GLU A 311 -1.67 7.65 -13.44
C GLU A 311 -3.01 7.04 -13.02
N ALA A 312 -3.87 6.69 -13.98
CA ALA A 312 -5.16 6.07 -13.72
C ALA A 312 -5.06 4.67 -13.08
N LEU A 313 -3.96 3.95 -13.35
CA LEU A 313 -3.70 2.60 -12.84
C LEU A 313 -3.02 2.60 -11.46
N MET A 314 -2.45 3.72 -11.01
CA MET A 314 -1.79 3.78 -9.71
C MET A 314 -2.82 3.80 -8.58
N PRO A 315 -2.82 2.80 -7.67
CA PRO A 315 -3.67 2.85 -6.49
C PRO A 315 -3.21 3.98 -5.57
N ALA A 316 -4.13 4.46 -4.73
CA ALA A 316 -3.84 5.54 -3.79
C ALA A 316 -2.56 5.23 -2.97
N PRO A 317 -1.69 6.23 -2.77
CA PRO A 317 -0.43 6.01 -2.07
C PRO A 317 -0.70 5.52 -0.65
N ILE A 318 -0.06 4.42 -0.26
CA ILE A 318 0.04 4.07 1.15
C ILE A 318 1.01 5.08 1.77
N PRO A 319 0.65 5.75 2.89
CA PRO A 319 1.52 6.74 3.50
C PRO A 319 2.88 6.11 3.78
N PHE A 320 3.89 6.55 3.03
CA PHE A 320 5.28 6.32 3.39
C PHE A 320 5.57 7.35 4.48
N ILE A 321 6.07 6.92 5.63
CA ILE A 321 6.57 7.87 6.63
C ILE A 321 7.82 8.49 6.02
N THR A 322 7.66 9.61 5.33
CA THR A 322 8.77 10.47 4.94
C THR A 322 9.22 11.18 6.21
N THR A 323 10.40 10.82 6.71
CA THR A 323 11.11 11.72 7.62
C THR A 323 11.41 13.00 6.84
N GLY A 324 10.67 14.07 7.17
CA GLY A 324 11.09 15.43 6.88
C GLY A 324 12.23 15.84 7.80
#